data_AF-A0A2T8HFR1-F1
#
_entry.id   AF-A0A2T8HFR1-F1
#
_cell.length_a   1.000
_cell.length_b   1.000
_cell.length_c   1.000
_cell.angle_alpha   90.00
_cell.angle_beta   90.00
_cell.angle_gamma   90.00
#
_symmetry.space_group_name_H-M   'P 1'
#
loop_
_entity.id
_entity.type
_entity.pdbx_description
1 polymer ?
#
loop_
_entity_poly.entity_id
_entity_poly.type
_entity_poly.pdbx_seq_one_letter_code
_entity_poly.pdbx_strand_id
1 'polypeptide(L)'
;MYYILFALFLIVSWYGLFLLFRKAGKQGWEAFIPFYREVIFADLVARPRWWVLWLLVPIVNVFVFFGLYFDLLKSFGKRRFWETAAAVLVPFIVLPIWGRDATVKYLGPSNTEEFKKKYPYKKSAVREWTDAIIFATVAASLIRSFLIEPYVIPTGSMERTLLIGDFLFVSKLNYGARIPMTPLAFPFAHHTMPITGGKAYSEWIKIPYKRLPGFQQIKRNDVVVFNYPMDADAPFERPVDKRENYVKRCVGMPGDVITMKSAQLFVNGEEAFESHNLQPSYIVVTEQPYGLDLNRLVEKRYELSTYLNDPSRGVYVLHITREEAEEVRKWNNVKEVIEQVYGPDDNSEMAQAFPFYKDGTVWNYDNFGPFTIPKKGWTVKLDSKTLPLYIRAITVYEGNTLEERADGLYLNGKLADSYTFNMDYYWMMGDNRHNSLDSRGWGFVPEDHIVGKAVLTFMSYDEDGTFLSKIRWNRIFRGIN
;
A
#
# COMPACT_ATOMS: atom_id res chain seq x y z
N MET A 1 2.67 5.27 -29.72
CA MET A 1 2.33 4.08 -30.55
C MET A 1 1.26 3.19 -29.90
N TYR A 2 1.39 2.81 -28.63
CA TYR A 2 0.40 1.94 -27.94
C TYR A 2 -1.01 2.54 -27.83
N TYR A 3 -1.16 3.86 -27.59
CA TYR A 3 -2.48 4.51 -27.57
C TYR A 3 -3.22 4.43 -28.91
N ILE A 4 -2.50 4.47 -30.04
CA ILE A 4 -3.09 4.38 -31.38
C ILE A 4 -3.64 2.97 -31.61
N LEU A 5 -2.84 1.94 -31.27
CA LEU A 5 -3.28 0.54 -31.33
C LEU A 5 -4.47 0.27 -30.41
N PHE A 6 -4.45 0.80 -29.19
CA PHE A 6 -5.55 0.67 -28.25
C PHE A 6 -6.84 1.35 -28.77
N ALA A 7 -6.73 2.57 -29.30
CA ALA A 7 -7.86 3.28 -29.90
C ALA A 7 -8.42 2.51 -31.11
N LEU A 8 -7.55 1.93 -31.96
CA LEU A 8 -7.95 1.09 -33.08
C LEU A 8 -8.74 -0.14 -32.59
N PHE A 9 -8.24 -0.85 -31.57
CA PHE A 9 -8.95 -2.00 -31.01
C PHE A 9 -10.32 -1.61 -30.41
N LEU A 10 -10.42 -0.45 -29.75
CA LEU A 10 -11.71 0.05 -29.27
C LEU A 10 -12.68 0.36 -30.41
N ILE A 11 -12.22 1.05 -31.46
CA ILE A 11 -13.05 1.38 -32.63
C ILE A 11 -13.57 0.11 -33.31
N VAL A 12 -12.70 -0.89 -33.51
CA VAL A 12 -13.09 -2.16 -34.13
C VAL A 12 -14.07 -2.93 -33.24
N SER A 13 -13.89 -2.91 -31.93
CA SER A 13 -14.83 -3.51 -30.97
C SER A 13 -16.21 -2.83 -31.06
N TRP A 14 -16.25 -1.49 -31.13
CA TRP A 14 -17.49 -0.74 -31.29
C TRP A 14 -18.16 -0.98 -32.64
N TYR A 15 -17.39 -1.16 -33.71
CA TYR A 15 -17.93 -1.59 -35.00
C TYR A 15 -18.57 -2.99 -34.92
N GLY A 16 -17.97 -3.91 -34.15
CA GLY A 16 -18.61 -5.20 -33.85
C GLY A 16 -19.94 -5.05 -33.13
N LEU A 17 -20.01 -4.17 -32.12
CA LEU A 17 -21.26 -3.85 -31.41
C LEU A 17 -22.29 -3.19 -32.32
N PHE A 18 -21.88 -2.28 -33.20
CA PHE A 18 -22.74 -1.65 -34.21
C PHE A 18 -23.46 -2.71 -35.06
N LEU A 19 -22.74 -3.74 -35.50
CA LEU A 19 -23.32 -4.83 -36.30
C LEU A 19 -24.30 -5.68 -35.48
N LEU A 20 -23.95 -6.00 -34.23
CA LEU A 20 -24.83 -6.74 -33.33
C LEU A 20 -26.11 -5.96 -33.01
N PHE A 21 -26.02 -4.64 -32.80
CA PHE A 21 -27.18 -3.77 -32.57
C PHE A 21 -28.16 -3.83 -33.74
N ARG A 22 -27.65 -3.73 -34.97
CA ARG A 22 -28.49 -3.89 -36.17
C ARG A 22 -29.18 -5.25 -36.22
N LYS A 23 -28.49 -6.33 -35.83
CA LYS A 23 -29.09 -7.68 -35.74
C LYS A 23 -30.18 -7.78 -34.67
N ALA A 24 -30.15 -6.93 -33.65
CA ALA A 24 -31.18 -6.85 -32.61
C ALA A 24 -32.30 -5.85 -32.93
N GLY A 25 -32.35 -5.30 -34.15
CA GLY A 25 -33.37 -4.32 -34.56
C GLY A 25 -33.16 -2.91 -33.98
N LYS A 26 -31.95 -2.62 -33.49
CA LYS A 26 -31.55 -1.30 -32.99
C LYS A 26 -30.77 -0.51 -34.04
N GLN A 27 -30.66 0.80 -33.88
CA GLN A 27 -29.88 1.61 -34.79
C GLN A 27 -28.39 1.40 -34.47
N GLY A 28 -27.58 1.13 -35.48
CA GLY A 28 -26.19 0.74 -35.23
C GLY A 28 -25.37 1.83 -34.52
N TRP A 29 -25.64 3.11 -34.82
CA TRP A 29 -24.90 4.22 -34.23
C TRP A 29 -25.08 4.34 -32.71
N GLU A 30 -26.16 3.77 -32.15
CA GLU A 30 -26.43 3.77 -30.71
C GLU A 30 -25.33 3.04 -29.93
N ALA A 31 -24.56 2.16 -30.58
CA ALA A 31 -23.40 1.48 -30.00
C ALA A 31 -22.18 2.40 -29.77
N PHE A 32 -22.15 3.60 -30.35
CA PHE A 32 -21.03 4.53 -30.19
C PHE A 32 -21.25 5.58 -29.11
N ILE A 33 -22.50 5.81 -28.66
CA ILE A 33 -22.80 6.83 -27.65
C ILE A 33 -22.62 6.23 -26.24
N PRO A 34 -21.63 6.68 -25.45
CA PRO A 34 -21.45 6.20 -24.08
C PRO A 34 -22.68 6.49 -23.21
N PHE A 35 -22.94 5.63 -22.22
CA PHE A 35 -24.12 5.60 -21.34
C PHE A 35 -25.42 5.27 -22.07
N TYR A 36 -25.70 5.90 -23.21
CA TYR A 36 -26.87 5.58 -24.02
C TYR A 36 -26.80 4.14 -24.55
N ARG A 37 -25.63 3.70 -25.02
CA ARG A 37 -25.38 2.31 -25.40
C ARG A 37 -25.77 1.35 -24.28
N GLU A 38 -25.41 1.67 -23.03
CA GLU A 38 -25.67 0.82 -21.88
C GLU A 38 -27.16 0.80 -21.50
N VAL A 39 -27.90 1.88 -21.73
CA VAL A 39 -29.37 1.89 -21.67
C VAL A 39 -29.94 0.94 -22.71
N ILE A 40 -29.43 0.97 -23.95
CA ILE A 40 -29.85 0.04 -25.01
C ILE A 40 -29.47 -1.41 -24.65
N PHE A 41 -28.31 -1.66 -24.05
CA PHE A 41 -27.95 -2.99 -23.54
C PHE A 41 -29.00 -3.47 -22.54
N ALA A 42 -29.33 -2.64 -21.54
CA ALA A 42 -30.32 -2.97 -20.51
C ALA A 42 -31.68 -3.33 -21.14
N ASP A 43 -32.14 -2.56 -22.12
CA ASP A 43 -33.38 -2.85 -22.86
C ASP A 43 -33.29 -4.19 -23.62
N LEU A 44 -32.19 -4.42 -24.35
CA LEU A 44 -31.97 -5.64 -25.13
C LEU A 44 -31.85 -6.89 -24.26
N VAL A 45 -31.46 -6.76 -22.99
CA VAL A 45 -31.36 -7.91 -22.10
C VAL A 45 -32.50 -8.00 -21.09
N ALA A 46 -33.51 -7.14 -21.19
CA ALA A 46 -34.61 -6.98 -20.22
C ALA A 46 -34.13 -6.74 -18.78
N ARG A 47 -33.17 -5.84 -18.60
CA ARG A 47 -32.81 -5.27 -17.28
C ARG A 47 -33.40 -3.87 -17.12
N PRO A 48 -33.70 -3.43 -15.89
CA PRO A 48 -34.16 -2.08 -15.66
C PRO A 48 -33.12 -1.03 -16.09
N ARG A 49 -33.55 0.02 -16.81
CA ARG A 49 -32.66 1.09 -17.31
C ARG A 49 -31.86 1.79 -16.22
N TRP A 50 -32.40 1.89 -14.99
CA TRP A 50 -31.71 2.50 -13.86
C TRP A 50 -30.42 1.76 -13.45
N TRP A 51 -30.21 0.52 -13.92
CA TRP A 51 -28.92 -0.18 -13.73
C TRP A 51 -27.73 0.60 -14.29
N VAL A 52 -27.94 1.43 -15.31
CA VAL A 52 -26.89 2.29 -15.89
C VAL A 52 -26.34 3.29 -14.87
N LEU A 53 -27.12 3.68 -13.85
CA LEU A 53 -26.65 4.56 -12.77
C LEU A 53 -25.54 3.93 -11.94
N TRP A 54 -25.53 2.60 -11.79
CA TRP A 54 -24.45 1.90 -11.08
C TRP A 54 -23.11 1.97 -11.82
N LEU A 55 -23.09 2.32 -13.10
CA LEU A 55 -21.84 2.55 -13.83
C LEU A 55 -21.09 3.80 -13.35
N LEU A 56 -21.75 4.67 -12.57
CA LEU A 56 -21.12 5.83 -11.93
C LEU A 56 -20.43 5.47 -10.62
N VAL A 57 -20.71 4.30 -10.04
CA VAL A 57 -20.09 3.84 -8.80
C VAL A 57 -18.83 3.05 -9.15
N PRO A 58 -17.62 3.54 -8.80
CA PRO A 58 -16.37 2.83 -9.10
C PRO A 58 -16.38 1.39 -8.58
N ILE A 59 -15.74 0.49 -9.33
CA ILE A 59 -15.67 -0.96 -9.08
C ILE A 59 -17.00 -1.67 -9.33
N VAL A 60 -18.11 -1.17 -8.79
CA VAL A 60 -19.46 -1.66 -9.10
C VAL A 60 -19.73 -1.56 -10.60
N ASN A 61 -19.29 -0.47 -11.22
CA ASN A 61 -19.38 -0.24 -12.66
C ASN A 61 -18.76 -1.37 -13.49
N VAL A 62 -17.65 -1.97 -13.05
CA VAL A 62 -17.00 -3.09 -13.75
C VAL A 62 -17.93 -4.31 -13.79
N PHE A 63 -18.53 -4.67 -12.66
CA PHE A 63 -19.45 -5.82 -12.59
C PHE A 63 -20.74 -5.57 -13.36
N VAL A 64 -21.31 -4.38 -13.26
CA VAL A 64 -22.54 -4.02 -13.97
C VAL A 64 -22.31 -4.00 -15.48
N PHE A 65 -21.18 -3.45 -15.93
CA PHE A 65 -20.79 -3.47 -17.33
C PHE A 65 -20.65 -4.90 -17.86
N PHE A 66 -19.83 -5.74 -17.20
CA PHE A 66 -19.64 -7.12 -17.66
C PHE A 66 -20.91 -7.97 -17.51
N GLY A 67 -21.75 -7.70 -16.50
CA GLY A 67 -23.05 -8.35 -16.35
C GLY A 67 -23.99 -8.06 -17.51
N LEU A 68 -24.15 -6.78 -17.87
CA LEU A 68 -24.92 -6.35 -19.05
C LEU A 68 -24.32 -6.91 -20.35
N TYR A 69 -23.00 -6.88 -20.48
CA TYR A 69 -22.29 -7.37 -21.65
C TYR A 69 -22.46 -8.89 -21.83
N PHE A 70 -22.31 -9.69 -20.78
CA PHE A 70 -22.49 -11.14 -20.84
C PHE A 70 -23.94 -11.53 -21.10
N ASP A 71 -24.91 -10.78 -20.58
CA ASP A 71 -26.31 -10.98 -20.92
C ASP A 71 -26.58 -10.67 -22.40
N LEU A 72 -25.99 -9.61 -22.94
CA LEU A 72 -26.08 -9.29 -24.37
C LEU A 72 -25.52 -10.45 -25.21
N LEU A 73 -24.37 -11.00 -24.84
CA LEU A 73 -23.80 -12.17 -25.53
C LEU A 73 -24.74 -13.39 -25.49
N LYS A 74 -25.40 -13.66 -24.34
CA LYS A 74 -26.39 -14.74 -24.23
C LYS A 74 -27.58 -14.52 -25.18
N SER A 75 -28.03 -13.28 -25.34
CA SER A 75 -29.07 -12.89 -26.29
C SER A 75 -28.68 -13.18 -27.75
N PHE A 76 -27.39 -13.27 -28.08
CA PHE A 76 -26.90 -13.72 -29.39
C PHE A 76 -26.50 -15.21 -29.43
N GLY A 77 -26.89 -15.98 -28.40
CA GLY A 77 -26.58 -17.41 -28.32
C GLY A 77 -25.14 -17.73 -27.91
N LYS A 78 -24.33 -16.73 -27.57
CA LYS A 78 -22.93 -16.90 -27.14
C LYS A 78 -22.90 -17.16 -25.63
N ARG A 79 -22.71 -18.43 -25.25
CA ARG A 79 -22.89 -18.91 -23.86
C ARG A 79 -21.74 -19.77 -23.38
N ARG A 80 -20.90 -20.27 -24.28
CA ARG A 80 -19.74 -21.10 -23.93
C ARG A 80 -18.68 -20.23 -23.25
N PHE A 81 -17.93 -20.84 -22.33
CA PHE A 81 -16.88 -20.14 -21.60
C PHE A 81 -15.86 -19.45 -22.52
N TRP A 82 -15.40 -20.15 -23.57
CA TRP A 82 -14.45 -19.61 -24.54
C TRP A 82 -15.02 -18.44 -25.35
N GLU A 83 -16.32 -18.43 -25.64
CA GLU A 83 -16.98 -17.30 -26.30
C GLU A 83 -16.96 -16.08 -25.39
N THR A 84 -17.35 -16.24 -24.12
CA THR A 84 -17.32 -15.14 -23.15
C THR A 84 -15.90 -14.64 -22.89
N ALA A 85 -14.92 -15.54 -22.76
CA ALA A 85 -13.52 -15.18 -22.55
C ALA A 85 -12.95 -14.42 -23.76
N ALA A 86 -13.20 -14.90 -24.98
CA ALA A 86 -12.75 -14.23 -26.19
C ALA A 86 -13.41 -12.85 -26.38
N ALA A 87 -14.68 -12.71 -25.98
CA ALA A 87 -15.38 -11.43 -26.02
C ALA A 87 -14.83 -10.40 -25.01
N VAL A 88 -14.13 -10.84 -23.96
CA VAL A 88 -13.46 -9.97 -22.99
C VAL A 88 -12.03 -9.65 -23.42
N LEU A 89 -11.27 -10.68 -23.83
CA LEU A 89 -9.84 -10.56 -24.12
C LEU A 89 -9.57 -9.95 -25.51
N VAL A 90 -10.38 -10.31 -26.50
CA VAL A 90 -10.20 -9.90 -27.90
C VAL A 90 -11.54 -9.48 -28.56
N PRO A 91 -12.30 -8.54 -27.95
CA PRO A 91 -13.59 -8.08 -28.50
C PRO A 91 -13.47 -7.54 -29.94
N PHE A 92 -12.34 -6.92 -30.26
CA PHE A 92 -12.03 -6.38 -31.58
C PHE A 92 -11.88 -7.46 -32.67
N ILE A 93 -11.74 -8.73 -32.29
CA ILE A 93 -11.73 -9.86 -33.23
C ILE A 93 -13.12 -10.49 -33.27
N VAL A 94 -13.65 -10.90 -32.11
CA VAL A 94 -14.84 -11.74 -32.09
C VAL A 94 -16.15 -10.99 -32.35
N LEU A 95 -16.29 -9.73 -31.91
CA LEU A 95 -17.53 -8.99 -32.11
C LEU A 95 -17.77 -8.66 -33.59
N PRO A 96 -16.78 -8.18 -34.38
CA PRO A 96 -16.96 -8.03 -35.83
C PRO A 96 -17.27 -9.35 -36.54
N ILE A 97 -16.61 -10.46 -36.15
CA ILE A 97 -16.86 -11.77 -36.74
C ILE A 97 -18.32 -12.18 -36.52
N TRP A 98 -18.80 -12.15 -35.27
CA TRP A 98 -20.19 -12.48 -34.95
C TRP A 98 -21.19 -11.49 -35.53
N GLY A 99 -20.82 -10.22 -35.64
CA GLY A 99 -21.62 -9.18 -36.27
C GLY A 99 -21.81 -9.38 -37.77
N ARG A 100 -20.85 -9.99 -38.47
CA ARG A 100 -20.95 -10.29 -39.92
C ARG A 100 -21.50 -11.68 -40.23
N ASP A 101 -21.35 -12.61 -39.29
CA ASP A 101 -21.86 -13.98 -39.43
C ASP A 101 -23.39 -13.99 -39.58
N ALA A 102 -23.89 -14.50 -40.71
CA ALA A 102 -25.31 -14.59 -41.01
C ALA A 102 -26.06 -15.55 -40.07
N THR A 103 -25.37 -16.51 -39.45
CA THR A 103 -25.96 -17.49 -38.52
C THR A 103 -26.22 -16.91 -37.14
N VAL A 104 -25.47 -15.87 -36.75
CA VAL A 104 -25.66 -15.18 -35.46
C VAL A 104 -26.87 -14.26 -35.55
N LYS A 105 -27.90 -14.57 -34.76
CA LYS A 105 -29.14 -13.81 -34.66
C LYS A 105 -29.40 -13.40 -33.22
N TYR A 106 -30.14 -12.31 -33.06
CA TYR A 106 -30.68 -11.94 -31.76
C TYR A 106 -31.84 -12.89 -31.41
N LEU A 107 -31.68 -13.67 -30.36
CA LEU A 107 -32.61 -14.72 -29.93
C LEU A 107 -33.69 -14.19 -28.97
N GLY A 108 -33.58 -12.92 -28.55
CA GLY A 108 -34.47 -12.29 -27.58
C GLY A 108 -33.75 -11.87 -26.29
N PRO A 109 -34.48 -11.25 -25.34
CA PRO A 109 -33.90 -10.71 -24.12
C PRO A 109 -33.52 -11.80 -23.11
N SER A 110 -32.24 -11.89 -22.76
CA SER A 110 -31.72 -13.05 -22.02
C SER A 110 -32.22 -13.20 -20.58
N ASN A 111 -32.71 -12.12 -19.95
CA ASN A 111 -33.18 -12.17 -18.55
C ASN A 111 -34.67 -12.50 -18.40
N THR A 112 -35.43 -12.67 -19.50
CA THR A 112 -36.85 -13.05 -19.38
C THR A 112 -37.01 -14.54 -19.11
N GLU A 113 -38.07 -14.90 -18.38
CA GLU A 113 -38.41 -16.30 -18.11
C GLU A 113 -38.74 -17.07 -19.40
N GLU A 114 -39.35 -16.41 -20.37
CA GLU A 114 -39.61 -16.98 -21.70
C GLU A 114 -38.31 -17.37 -22.42
N PHE A 115 -37.29 -16.51 -22.38
CA PHE A 115 -36.00 -16.80 -22.98
C PHE A 115 -35.31 -17.98 -22.28
N LYS A 116 -35.31 -18.00 -20.96
CA LYS A 116 -34.71 -19.08 -20.15
C LYS A 116 -35.40 -20.43 -20.42
N LYS A 117 -36.73 -20.43 -20.59
CA LYS A 117 -37.50 -21.64 -20.95
C LYS A 117 -37.26 -22.08 -22.39
N LYS A 118 -37.21 -21.15 -23.35
CA LYS A 118 -37.03 -21.46 -24.78
C LYS A 118 -35.61 -21.91 -25.09
N TYR A 119 -34.62 -21.36 -24.39
CA TYR A 119 -33.22 -21.67 -24.59
C TYR A 119 -32.52 -22.05 -23.28
N PRO A 120 -32.90 -23.18 -22.66
CA PRO A 120 -32.34 -23.58 -21.38
C PRO A 120 -30.83 -23.78 -21.51
N TYR A 121 -30.10 -23.23 -20.55
CA TYR A 121 -28.66 -23.39 -20.49
C TYR A 121 -28.28 -23.81 -19.07
N LYS A 122 -27.98 -25.10 -18.89
CA LYS A 122 -27.48 -25.63 -17.64
C LYS A 122 -25.96 -25.59 -17.67
N LYS A 123 -25.34 -24.81 -16.78
CA LYS A 123 -23.89 -24.88 -16.57
C LYS A 123 -23.59 -26.21 -15.89
N SER A 124 -22.43 -26.81 -16.20
CA SER A 124 -21.94 -27.91 -15.39
C SER A 124 -21.61 -27.39 -13.99
N ALA A 125 -21.77 -28.23 -12.96
CA ALA A 125 -21.42 -27.85 -11.59
C ALA A 125 -19.97 -27.31 -11.50
N VAL A 126 -19.04 -27.96 -12.19
CA VAL A 126 -17.64 -27.50 -12.29
C VAL A 126 -17.54 -26.07 -12.85
N ARG A 127 -18.30 -25.74 -13.89
CA ARG A 127 -18.31 -24.38 -14.47
C ARG A 127 -18.93 -23.38 -13.51
N GLU A 128 -20.02 -23.73 -12.82
CA GLU A 128 -20.65 -22.82 -11.84
C GLU A 128 -19.68 -22.45 -10.72
N TRP A 129 -18.99 -23.44 -10.15
CA TRP A 129 -17.95 -23.22 -9.15
C TRP A 129 -16.77 -22.41 -9.70
N THR A 130 -16.30 -22.74 -10.92
CA THR A 130 -15.19 -22.01 -11.57
C THR A 130 -15.54 -20.54 -11.81
N ASP A 131 -16.72 -20.26 -12.38
CA ASP A 131 -17.21 -18.90 -12.64
C ASP A 131 -17.32 -18.12 -11.31
N ALA A 132 -17.82 -18.76 -10.24
CA ALA A 132 -17.95 -18.13 -8.93
C ALA A 132 -16.60 -17.80 -8.28
N ILE A 133 -15.62 -18.72 -8.35
CA ILE A 133 -14.27 -18.50 -7.84
C ILE A 133 -13.56 -17.39 -8.62
N ILE A 134 -13.65 -17.39 -9.95
CA ILE A 134 -13.07 -16.32 -10.78
C ILE A 134 -13.70 -14.98 -10.43
N PHE A 135 -15.03 -14.92 -10.33
CA PHE A 135 -15.75 -13.71 -9.95
C PHE A 135 -15.32 -13.20 -8.57
N ALA A 136 -15.33 -14.06 -7.56
CA ALA A 136 -14.91 -13.72 -6.20
C ALA A 136 -13.45 -13.25 -6.17
N THR A 137 -12.56 -13.90 -6.92
CA THR A 137 -11.14 -13.53 -7.02
C THR A 137 -10.95 -12.16 -7.65
N VAL A 138 -11.61 -11.89 -8.78
CA VAL A 138 -11.56 -10.58 -9.44
C VAL A 138 -12.15 -9.51 -8.51
N ALA A 139 -13.26 -9.81 -7.86
CA ALA A 139 -13.89 -8.85 -6.96
C ALA A 139 -13.05 -8.51 -5.74
N ALA A 140 -12.54 -9.52 -5.05
CA ALA A 140 -11.63 -9.32 -3.94
C ALA A 140 -10.35 -8.59 -4.39
N SER A 141 -9.81 -8.88 -5.59
CA SER A 141 -8.63 -8.18 -6.12
C SER A 141 -8.91 -6.70 -6.41
N LEU A 142 -10.07 -6.36 -6.97
CA LEU A 142 -10.47 -4.97 -7.21
C LEU A 142 -10.70 -4.22 -5.88
N ILE A 143 -11.42 -4.85 -4.94
CA ILE A 143 -11.65 -4.28 -3.61
C ILE A 143 -10.33 -4.03 -2.89
N ARG A 144 -9.42 -5.01 -2.87
CA ARG A 144 -8.08 -4.86 -2.28
C ARG A 144 -7.25 -3.81 -2.98
N SER A 145 -7.29 -3.74 -4.30
CA SER A 145 -6.47 -2.79 -5.06
C SER A 145 -6.91 -1.33 -4.87
N PHE A 146 -8.22 -1.09 -4.76
CA PHE A 146 -8.77 0.27 -4.86
C PHE A 146 -9.54 0.78 -3.65
N LEU A 147 -10.04 -0.09 -2.77
CA LEU A 147 -10.85 0.33 -1.61
C LEU A 147 -10.12 0.13 -0.29
N ILE A 148 -9.93 -1.13 0.09
CA ILE A 148 -9.55 -1.51 1.44
C ILE A 148 -8.79 -2.82 1.41
N GLU A 149 -7.73 -2.92 2.20
CA GLU A 149 -6.92 -4.13 2.30
C GLU A 149 -6.63 -4.47 3.76
N PRO A 150 -6.81 -5.74 4.17
CA PRO A 150 -6.44 -6.18 5.50
C PRO A 150 -4.94 -6.44 5.61
N TYR A 151 -4.34 -6.00 6.72
CA TYR A 151 -2.93 -6.23 7.07
C TYR A 151 -2.81 -6.83 8.46
N VAL A 152 -1.80 -7.66 8.68
CA VAL A 152 -1.44 -8.19 10.00
C VAL A 152 -0.22 -7.42 10.50
N ILE A 153 -0.16 -7.12 11.79
CA ILE A 153 1.00 -6.49 12.44
C ILE A 153 1.91 -7.57 13.01
N PRO A 154 3.09 -7.82 12.41
CA PRO A 154 4.00 -8.85 12.88
C PRO A 154 5.07 -8.34 13.86
N THR A 155 5.25 -7.02 14.00
CA THR A 155 6.33 -6.41 14.79
C THR A 155 5.85 -5.27 15.67
N GLY A 156 6.55 -5.03 16.80
CA GLY A 156 6.21 -4.05 17.83
C GLY A 156 6.66 -2.61 17.54
N SER A 157 7.03 -2.26 16.31
CA SER A 157 7.51 -0.90 15.99
C SER A 157 6.49 0.23 16.19
N MET A 158 5.21 -0.14 16.28
CA MET A 158 4.08 0.77 16.53
C MET A 158 3.35 0.41 17.83
N GLU A 159 4.01 -0.31 18.75
CA GLU A 159 3.45 -0.83 20.00
C GLU A 159 2.72 0.28 20.82
N ARG A 160 1.78 -0.14 21.68
CA ARG A 160 0.72 0.67 22.32
C ARG A 160 -0.34 1.24 21.35
N THR A 161 0.07 1.76 20.20
CA THR A 161 -0.87 2.19 19.14
C THR A 161 -1.41 0.97 18.39
N LEU A 162 -0.51 0.14 17.84
CA LEU A 162 -0.76 -1.10 17.11
C LEU A 162 0.08 -2.21 17.74
N LEU A 163 -0.57 -3.27 18.21
CA LEU A 163 0.13 -4.38 18.86
C LEU A 163 0.45 -5.49 17.86
N ILE A 164 1.49 -6.26 18.13
CA ILE A 164 1.74 -7.53 17.43
C ILE A 164 0.47 -8.40 17.51
N GLY A 165 0.03 -8.93 16.36
CA GLY A 165 -1.22 -9.70 16.23
C GLY A 165 -2.48 -8.86 15.96
N ASP A 166 -2.37 -7.54 15.84
CA ASP A 166 -3.47 -6.71 15.32
C ASP A 166 -3.67 -6.95 13.82
N PHE A 167 -4.94 -6.95 13.42
CA PHE A 167 -5.37 -6.98 12.02
C PHE A 167 -6.02 -5.66 11.67
N LEU A 168 -5.41 -4.93 10.74
CA LEU A 168 -5.81 -3.59 10.37
C LEU A 168 -6.58 -3.60 9.06
N PHE A 169 -7.59 -2.75 8.96
CA PHE A 169 -8.05 -2.29 7.66
C PHE A 169 -7.30 -1.03 7.25
N VAL A 170 -6.75 -1.07 6.05
CA VAL A 170 -6.09 0.06 5.42
C VAL A 170 -6.98 0.58 4.31
N SER A 171 -7.43 1.83 4.44
CA SER A 171 -8.22 2.51 3.44
C SER A 171 -7.34 3.15 2.38
N LYS A 172 -7.49 2.68 1.14
CA LYS A 172 -6.85 3.29 -0.05
C LYS A 172 -7.64 4.49 -0.55
N LEU A 173 -8.92 4.60 -0.19
CA LEU A 173 -9.78 5.73 -0.55
C LEU A 173 -9.37 7.03 0.15
N ASN A 174 -8.83 6.96 1.36
CA ASN A 174 -8.45 8.15 2.12
C ASN A 174 -7.43 8.99 1.35
N TYR A 175 -6.31 8.39 0.91
CA TYR A 175 -5.27 9.09 0.17
C TYR A 175 -5.40 8.96 -1.34
N GLY A 176 -6.35 8.16 -1.82
CA GLY A 176 -6.53 7.84 -3.22
C GLY A 176 -5.71 6.61 -3.62
N ALA A 177 -6.37 5.65 -4.27
CA ALA A 177 -5.73 4.42 -4.67
C ALA A 177 -4.72 4.65 -5.80
N ARG A 178 -3.59 3.95 -5.74
CA ARG A 178 -2.62 3.91 -6.83
C ARG A 178 -3.13 3.01 -7.95
N ILE A 179 -2.90 3.41 -9.19
CA ILE A 179 -2.97 2.48 -10.31
C ILE A 179 -1.85 1.45 -10.15
N PRO A 180 -2.13 0.14 -10.25
CA PRO A 180 -1.08 -0.89 -10.15
C PRO A 180 0.04 -0.63 -11.16
N MET A 181 1.27 -0.47 -10.68
CA MET A 181 2.45 -0.27 -11.53
C MET A 181 2.87 -1.58 -12.19
N THR A 182 2.61 -2.70 -11.50
CA THR A 182 2.86 -4.07 -11.95
C THR A 182 1.53 -4.84 -12.02
N PRO A 183 0.69 -4.59 -13.05
CA PRO A 183 -0.67 -5.10 -13.12
C PRO A 183 -0.75 -6.63 -13.34
N LEU A 184 0.30 -7.24 -13.88
CA LEU A 184 0.37 -8.69 -14.07
C LEU A 184 0.90 -9.34 -12.80
N ALA A 185 0.00 -9.67 -11.88
CA ALA A 185 0.34 -10.34 -10.62
C ALA A 185 -0.64 -11.48 -10.32
N PHE A 186 -0.15 -12.51 -9.64
CA PHE A 186 -0.96 -13.60 -9.16
C PHE A 186 -1.86 -13.09 -8.01
N PRO A 187 -3.19 -13.30 -8.07
CA PRO A 187 -4.09 -12.83 -7.04
C PRO A 187 -3.70 -13.33 -5.66
N PHE A 188 -3.79 -12.45 -4.66
CA PHE A 188 -3.49 -12.74 -3.24
C PHE A 188 -2.05 -13.12 -2.90
N ALA A 189 -1.15 -13.15 -3.88
CA ALA A 189 0.29 -13.27 -3.65
C ALA A 189 0.93 -11.88 -3.75
N HIS A 190 1.64 -11.44 -2.70
CA HIS A 190 2.19 -10.09 -2.65
C HIS A 190 3.39 -9.93 -3.60
N HIS A 191 4.46 -10.68 -3.35
CA HIS A 191 5.71 -10.62 -4.11
C HIS A 191 6.26 -12.00 -4.48
N THR A 192 5.99 -13.02 -3.67
CA THR A 192 6.48 -14.41 -3.85
C THR A 192 5.32 -15.40 -3.93
N MET A 193 5.42 -16.40 -4.80
CA MET A 193 4.42 -17.47 -4.90
C MET A 193 4.42 -18.33 -3.62
N PRO A 194 3.24 -18.59 -3.01
CA PRO A 194 3.16 -19.20 -1.69
C PRO A 194 3.64 -20.66 -1.62
N ILE A 195 3.62 -21.40 -2.74
CA ILE A 195 3.97 -22.84 -2.77
C ILE A 195 5.29 -23.07 -3.51
N THR A 196 5.45 -22.49 -4.69
CA THR A 196 6.59 -22.76 -5.57
C THR A 196 7.79 -21.85 -5.31
N GLY A 197 7.62 -20.79 -4.51
CA GLY A 197 8.57 -19.69 -4.48
C GLY A 197 8.67 -18.96 -5.82
N GLY A 198 9.61 -18.02 -5.92
CA GLY A 198 9.79 -17.16 -7.09
C GLY A 198 8.79 -16.00 -7.17
N LYS A 199 8.98 -15.10 -8.14
CA LYS A 199 8.18 -13.87 -8.29
C LYS A 199 6.70 -14.22 -8.54
N ALA A 200 5.81 -13.61 -7.77
CA ALA A 200 4.36 -13.69 -7.94
C ALA A 200 3.81 -12.68 -8.97
N TYR A 201 4.68 -12.03 -9.73
CA TYR A 201 4.33 -10.98 -10.67
C TYR A 201 5.24 -11.02 -11.91
N SER A 202 4.77 -10.40 -12.98
CA SER A 202 5.52 -10.20 -14.22
C SER A 202 5.71 -8.71 -14.47
N GLU A 203 6.94 -8.35 -14.82
CA GLU A 203 7.35 -6.99 -15.16
C GLU A 203 7.22 -6.68 -16.67
N TRP A 204 6.60 -7.57 -17.46
CA TRP A 204 6.38 -7.37 -18.90
C TRP A 204 5.54 -6.13 -19.22
N ILE A 205 4.65 -5.75 -18.29
CA ILE A 205 3.85 -4.53 -18.39
C ILE A 205 4.16 -3.70 -17.16
N LYS A 206 4.70 -2.50 -17.38
CA LYS A 206 4.95 -1.49 -16.35
C LYS A 206 4.11 -0.26 -16.64
N ILE A 207 3.32 0.17 -15.66
CA ILE A 207 2.51 1.38 -15.75
C ILE A 207 3.18 2.46 -14.88
N PRO A 208 3.39 3.68 -15.42
CA PRO A 208 3.90 4.79 -14.62
C PRO A 208 3.02 5.07 -13.40
N TYR A 209 3.63 5.52 -12.31
CA TYR A 209 2.90 5.88 -11.10
C TYR A 209 1.80 6.90 -11.42
N LYS A 210 0.59 6.57 -10.97
CA LYS A 210 -0.56 7.47 -10.99
C LYS A 210 -1.43 7.16 -9.79
N ARG A 211 -1.83 8.21 -9.08
CA ARG A 211 -2.77 8.12 -7.96
C ARG A 211 -4.13 8.67 -8.37
N LEU A 212 -5.19 7.96 -8.02
CA LEU A 212 -6.56 8.45 -8.16
C LEU A 212 -6.86 9.50 -7.07
N PRO A 213 -7.83 10.39 -7.25
CA PRO A 213 -8.26 11.30 -6.18
C PRO A 213 -8.64 10.54 -4.91
N GLY A 214 -8.17 11.03 -3.76
CA GLY A 214 -8.55 10.55 -2.43
C GLY A 214 -9.55 11.47 -1.75
N PHE A 215 -10.13 11.02 -0.64
CA PHE A 215 -11.01 11.85 0.20
C PHE A 215 -10.26 12.89 1.04
N GLN A 216 -8.96 12.71 1.27
CA GLN A 216 -8.11 13.64 2.00
C GLN A 216 -6.64 13.50 1.56
N GLN A 217 -5.85 14.52 1.88
CA GLN A 217 -4.38 14.39 1.85
C GLN A 217 -3.88 13.70 3.12
N ILE A 218 -2.64 13.21 3.08
CA ILE A 218 -1.95 12.72 4.27
C ILE A 218 -1.84 13.87 5.27
N LYS A 219 -2.18 13.59 6.53
CA LYS A 219 -2.02 14.55 7.62
C LYS A 219 -0.85 14.15 8.48
N ARG A 220 -0.18 15.15 9.06
CA ARG A 220 0.82 14.91 10.10
C ARG A 220 0.21 14.03 11.19
N ASN A 221 0.99 13.08 11.65
CA ASN A 221 0.65 12.06 12.63
C ASN A 221 -0.35 10.99 12.18
N ASP A 222 -0.80 10.97 10.91
CA ASP A 222 -1.54 9.81 10.42
C ASP A 222 -0.69 8.53 10.54
N VAL A 223 -1.33 7.41 10.89
CA VAL A 223 -0.73 6.08 10.77
C VAL A 223 -0.89 5.60 9.32
N VAL A 224 0.23 5.50 8.62
CA VAL A 224 0.29 5.29 7.17
C VAL A 224 0.91 3.94 6.87
N VAL A 225 0.29 3.20 5.96
CA VAL A 225 0.89 2.01 5.35
C VAL A 225 1.54 2.40 4.04
N PHE A 226 2.78 1.97 3.83
CA PHE A 226 3.58 2.28 2.66
C PHE A 226 4.50 1.09 2.31
N ASN A 227 4.98 1.08 1.07
CA ASN A 227 5.95 0.11 0.60
C ASN A 227 7.35 0.41 1.16
N TYR A 228 8.07 -0.61 1.63
CA TYR A 228 9.39 -0.46 2.24
C TYR A 228 10.42 0.05 1.23
N PRO A 229 11.10 1.20 1.45
CA PRO A 229 11.97 1.77 0.42
C PRO A 229 13.24 0.97 0.11
N MET A 230 13.77 0.16 1.04
CA MET A 230 15.03 -0.57 0.82
C MET A 230 14.87 -1.82 -0.03
N ASP A 231 13.65 -2.33 -0.23
CA ASP A 231 13.36 -3.42 -1.17
C ASP A 231 13.62 -3.03 -2.64
N ALA A 232 13.96 -1.76 -2.92
CA ALA A 232 14.48 -1.30 -4.19
C ALA A 232 15.86 -1.89 -4.54
N ASP A 233 16.63 -2.25 -3.51
CA ASP A 233 18.04 -2.60 -3.64
C ASP A 233 18.23 -4.12 -3.74
N ALA A 234 19.46 -4.53 -4.06
CA ALA A 234 19.85 -5.94 -4.01
C ALA A 234 19.68 -6.50 -2.57
N PRO A 235 19.24 -7.76 -2.42
CA PRO A 235 19.04 -8.76 -3.46
C PRO A 235 17.64 -8.77 -4.09
N PHE A 236 16.75 -7.86 -3.70
CA PHE A 236 15.33 -7.97 -4.03
C PHE A 236 14.92 -7.23 -5.31
N GLU A 237 15.41 -6.00 -5.49
CA GLU A 237 15.15 -5.16 -6.68
C GLU A 237 13.65 -5.11 -7.07
N ARG A 238 12.78 -4.98 -6.07
CA ARG A 238 11.33 -5.09 -6.26
C ARG A 238 10.76 -3.78 -6.82
N PRO A 239 9.80 -3.84 -7.77
CA PRO A 239 9.01 -2.68 -8.13
C PRO A 239 8.21 -2.18 -6.92
N VAL A 240 7.92 -0.88 -6.87
CA VAL A 240 7.35 -0.19 -5.69
C VAL A 240 6.13 -0.92 -5.13
N ASP A 241 5.19 -1.33 -5.98
CA ASP A 241 3.94 -1.99 -5.58
C ASP A 241 4.08 -3.48 -5.23
N LYS A 242 5.32 -4.01 -5.18
CA LYS A 242 5.66 -5.38 -4.77
C LYS A 242 6.66 -5.44 -3.62
N ARG A 243 7.04 -4.31 -3.04
CA ARG A 243 7.89 -4.25 -1.84
C ARG A 243 7.10 -4.56 -0.58
N GLU A 244 7.75 -5.01 0.48
CA GLU A 244 7.09 -5.24 1.78
C GLU A 244 6.29 -4.03 2.24
N ASN A 245 5.22 -4.26 3.01
CA ASN A 245 4.42 -3.17 3.57
C ASN A 245 4.89 -2.86 4.98
N TYR A 246 5.12 -1.59 5.25
CA TYR A 246 5.43 -1.07 6.57
C TYR A 246 4.31 -0.15 7.03
N VAL A 247 4.11 -0.10 8.34
CA VAL A 247 3.22 0.85 8.99
C VAL A 247 4.02 1.71 9.96
N LYS A 248 3.86 3.04 9.84
CA LYS A 248 4.53 4.04 10.68
C LYS A 248 3.65 5.28 10.81
N ARG A 249 4.00 6.16 11.74
CA ARG A 249 3.39 7.50 11.87
C ARG A 249 4.08 8.50 10.95
N CYS A 250 3.30 9.26 10.20
CA CYS A 250 3.80 10.31 9.31
C CYS A 250 4.11 11.59 10.10
N VAL A 251 5.30 11.69 10.67
CA VAL A 251 5.67 12.83 11.53
C VAL A 251 6.16 14.04 10.73
N GLY A 252 6.66 13.85 9.51
CA GLY A 252 7.15 14.92 8.63
C GLY A 252 6.48 14.89 7.25
N MET A 253 6.07 16.08 6.79
CA MET A 253 5.34 16.34 5.55
C MET A 253 6.28 16.99 4.50
N PRO A 254 5.91 16.97 3.21
CA PRO A 254 6.70 17.60 2.15
C PRO A 254 6.97 19.08 2.43
N GLY A 255 8.25 19.46 2.46
CA GLY A 255 8.70 20.83 2.70
C GLY A 255 8.91 21.20 4.17
N ASP A 256 8.62 20.32 5.13
CA ASP A 256 8.96 20.56 6.52
C ASP A 256 10.47 20.55 6.75
N VAL A 257 10.92 21.31 7.75
CA VAL A 257 12.26 21.19 8.33
C VAL A 257 12.19 20.29 9.56
N ILE A 258 12.93 19.19 9.56
CA ILE A 258 12.99 18.26 10.69
C ILE A 258 14.32 18.38 11.43
N THR A 259 14.27 18.34 12.75
CA THR A 259 15.45 18.21 13.61
C THR A 259 15.14 17.25 14.75
N MET A 260 16.11 16.45 15.16
CA MET A 260 16.05 15.65 16.39
C MET A 260 17.15 16.14 17.33
N LYS A 261 16.82 16.39 18.59
CA LYS A 261 17.78 16.78 19.63
C LYS A 261 17.49 15.99 20.90
N SER A 262 18.44 15.17 21.34
CA SER A 262 18.31 14.35 22.55
C SER A 262 16.98 13.59 22.59
N ALA A 263 16.69 12.85 21.52
CA ALA A 263 15.47 12.06 21.31
C ALA A 263 14.15 12.85 21.19
N GLN A 264 14.21 14.19 21.25
CA GLN A 264 13.06 15.08 21.01
C GLN A 264 13.00 15.53 19.55
N LEU A 265 11.85 15.26 18.91
CA LEU A 265 11.61 15.65 17.52
C LEU A 265 11.06 17.08 17.44
N PHE A 266 11.60 17.86 16.51
CA PHE A 266 11.14 19.19 16.16
C PHE A 266 10.77 19.26 14.68
N VAL A 267 9.64 19.91 14.38
CA VAL A 267 9.15 20.17 13.03
C VAL A 267 8.99 21.68 12.86
N ASN A 268 9.66 22.25 11.85
CA ASN A 268 9.66 23.69 11.58
C ASN A 268 10.05 24.54 12.80
N GLY A 269 10.92 23.99 13.65
CA GLY A 269 11.41 24.65 14.88
C GLY A 269 10.52 24.47 16.12
N GLU A 270 9.32 23.90 15.97
CA GLU A 270 8.41 23.61 17.07
C GLU A 270 8.51 22.15 17.50
N GLU A 271 8.27 21.86 18.78
CA GLU A 271 8.20 20.48 19.27
C GLU A 271 7.12 19.70 18.51
N ALA A 272 7.50 18.53 17.98
CA ALA A 272 6.55 17.65 17.33
C ALA A 272 5.57 17.09 18.37
N PHE A 273 4.33 16.86 17.95
CA PHE A 273 3.35 16.19 18.81
C PHE A 273 3.88 14.84 19.32
N GLU A 274 3.90 14.70 20.64
CA GLU A 274 4.24 13.47 21.33
C GLU A 274 2.97 12.79 21.85
N SER A 275 2.74 11.55 21.40
CA SER A 275 1.68 10.72 21.96
C SER A 275 2.14 10.14 23.29
N HIS A 276 1.23 10.00 24.26
CA HIS A 276 1.50 9.25 25.50
C HIS A 276 1.80 7.76 25.24
N ASN A 277 1.58 7.27 24.01
CA ASN A 277 1.89 5.90 23.60
C ASN A 277 3.34 5.74 23.10
N LEU A 278 4.12 6.81 23.02
CA LEU A 278 5.50 6.71 22.55
C LEU A 278 6.36 5.94 23.56
N GLN A 279 7.16 4.99 23.04
CA GLN A 279 8.03 4.15 23.87
C GLN A 279 9.50 4.44 23.55
N PRO A 280 10.19 5.26 24.36
CA PRO A 280 11.64 5.28 24.36
C PRO A 280 12.22 4.05 25.08
N SER A 281 13.55 3.89 25.02
CA SER A 281 14.26 2.85 25.73
C SER A 281 14.64 3.33 27.12
N TYR A 282 14.52 2.47 28.10
CA TYR A 282 15.02 2.70 29.46
C TYR A 282 15.95 1.58 29.88
N ILE A 283 17.11 1.96 30.40
CA ILE A 283 17.99 1.06 31.12
C ILE A 283 17.46 0.95 32.55
N VAL A 284 17.04 -0.25 32.93
CA VAL A 284 16.59 -0.61 34.27
C VAL A 284 17.70 -1.37 34.97
N VAL A 285 18.18 -0.81 36.08
CA VAL A 285 19.20 -1.43 36.93
C VAL A 285 18.52 -1.96 38.18
N THR A 286 18.72 -3.24 38.50
CA THR A 286 18.17 -3.89 39.68
C THR A 286 19.18 -3.93 40.83
N GLU A 287 18.68 -4.08 42.06
CA GLU A 287 19.51 -4.14 43.27
C GLU A 287 20.47 -5.34 43.29
N GLN A 288 20.09 -6.43 42.60
CA GLN A 288 20.85 -7.67 42.53
C GLN A 288 20.81 -8.27 41.11
N PRO A 289 21.78 -9.13 40.74
CA PRO A 289 21.71 -9.94 39.53
C PRO A 289 20.39 -10.71 39.43
N TYR A 290 19.85 -10.83 38.21
CA TYR A 290 18.57 -11.48 37.93
C TYR A 290 17.39 -10.91 38.73
N GLY A 291 17.50 -9.66 39.17
CA GLY A 291 16.58 -9.07 40.13
C GLY A 291 15.24 -8.62 39.55
N LEU A 292 15.08 -8.51 38.22
CA LEU A 292 13.86 -7.97 37.60
C LEU A 292 12.74 -9.02 37.55
N ASP A 293 11.53 -8.63 37.91
CA ASP A 293 10.36 -9.52 37.86
C ASP A 293 9.85 -9.64 36.42
N LEU A 294 10.32 -10.67 35.71
CA LEU A 294 9.95 -10.91 34.32
C LEU A 294 8.47 -11.31 34.17
N ASN A 295 7.88 -11.97 35.16
CA ASN A 295 6.45 -12.31 35.10
C ASN A 295 5.61 -11.05 35.14
N ARG A 296 5.98 -10.09 35.99
CA ARG A 296 5.33 -8.79 36.05
C ARG A 296 5.46 -8.01 34.74
N LEU A 297 6.59 -8.10 34.03
CA LEU A 297 6.72 -7.50 32.69
C LEU A 297 5.76 -8.13 31.69
N VAL A 298 5.61 -9.46 31.68
CA VAL A 298 4.68 -10.18 30.80
C VAL A 298 3.23 -9.79 31.12
N GLU A 299 2.85 -9.77 32.40
CA GLU A 299 1.51 -9.36 32.85
C GLU A 299 1.18 -7.92 32.42
N LYS A 300 2.15 -7.02 32.53
CA LYS A 300 2.04 -5.60 32.15
C LYS A 300 2.21 -5.36 30.65
N ARG A 301 2.69 -6.36 29.90
CA ARG A 301 3.13 -6.23 28.49
C ARG A 301 4.16 -5.13 28.31
N TYR A 302 5.16 -5.11 29.18
CA TYR A 302 6.32 -4.24 29.04
C TYR A 302 7.32 -4.96 28.17
N GLU A 303 7.67 -4.33 27.05
CA GLU A 303 8.57 -4.94 26.09
C GLU A 303 10.01 -4.90 26.63
N LEU A 304 10.61 -6.07 26.74
CA LEU A 304 12.01 -6.25 27.08
C LEU A 304 12.81 -6.35 25.78
N SER A 305 13.89 -5.58 25.67
CA SER A 305 14.85 -5.70 24.56
C SER A 305 15.34 -7.13 24.44
N THR A 306 15.52 -7.66 23.24
CA THR A 306 16.06 -9.02 23.05
C THR A 306 17.58 -9.06 22.99
N TYR A 307 18.25 -7.91 22.90
CA TYR A 307 19.69 -7.83 22.62
C TYR A 307 20.51 -7.06 23.66
N LEU A 308 19.90 -6.15 24.41
CA LEU A 308 20.63 -5.17 25.22
C LEU A 308 20.59 -5.44 26.73
N ASN A 309 20.19 -6.64 27.16
CA ASN A 309 20.16 -6.99 28.59
C ASN A 309 21.45 -7.66 29.04
N ASP A 310 21.83 -7.41 30.29
CA ASP A 310 22.81 -8.20 31.04
C ASP A 310 22.23 -8.53 32.44
N PRO A 311 21.37 -9.56 32.54
CA PRO A 311 20.76 -9.94 33.81
C PRO A 311 21.78 -10.32 34.88
N SER A 312 22.97 -10.81 34.48
CA SER A 312 24.04 -11.16 35.42
C SER A 312 24.60 -9.94 36.17
N ARG A 313 24.45 -8.75 35.59
CA ARG A 313 24.77 -7.45 36.20
C ARG A 313 23.54 -6.71 36.70
N GLY A 314 22.35 -7.31 36.60
CA GLY A 314 21.08 -6.66 36.95
C GLY A 314 20.70 -5.54 35.98
N VAL A 315 21.16 -5.57 34.72
CA VAL A 315 20.88 -4.54 33.71
C VAL A 315 19.89 -5.09 32.69
N TYR A 316 18.82 -4.33 32.46
CA TYR A 316 17.75 -4.66 31.51
C TYR A 316 17.43 -3.44 30.68
N VAL A 317 17.01 -3.63 29.43
CA VAL A 317 16.53 -2.54 28.57
C VAL A 317 15.07 -2.77 28.25
N LEU A 318 14.22 -1.83 28.63
CA LEU A 318 12.78 -1.87 28.38
C LEU A 318 12.38 -0.83 27.33
N HIS A 319 11.51 -1.21 26.41
CA HIS A 319 10.85 -0.30 25.48
C HIS A 319 9.44 0.00 26.02
N ILE A 320 9.30 1.08 26.78
CA ILE A 320 8.09 1.39 27.56
C ILE A 320 7.79 2.88 27.51
N THR A 321 6.55 3.28 27.82
CA THR A 321 6.22 4.71 27.85
C THR A 321 6.89 5.42 29.02
N ARG A 322 6.93 6.76 28.98
CA ARG A 322 7.43 7.57 30.11
C ARG A 322 6.66 7.27 31.40
N GLU A 323 5.34 7.14 31.33
CA GLU A 323 4.49 6.82 32.48
C GLU A 323 4.77 5.41 33.03
N GLU A 324 5.02 4.44 32.15
CA GLU A 324 5.38 3.07 32.53
C GLU A 324 6.75 3.02 33.19
N ALA A 325 7.72 3.80 32.71
CA ALA A 325 9.03 3.93 33.36
C ALA A 325 8.92 4.50 34.79
N GLU A 326 8.04 5.48 35.02
CA GLU A 326 7.73 5.97 36.37
C GLU A 326 7.08 4.91 37.26
N GLU A 327 6.34 3.96 36.68
CA GLU A 327 5.82 2.80 37.42
C GLU A 327 6.96 1.86 37.81
N VAL A 328 7.82 1.49 36.84
CA VAL A 328 8.96 0.57 37.04
C VAL A 328 9.94 1.13 38.09
N ARG A 329 10.16 2.44 38.13
CA ARG A 329 10.98 3.11 39.17
C ARG A 329 10.51 2.83 40.59
N LYS A 330 9.23 2.51 40.79
CA LYS A 330 8.64 2.27 42.11
C LYS A 330 8.69 0.80 42.53
N TRP A 331 9.25 -0.09 41.71
CA TRP A 331 9.32 -1.51 42.04
C TRP A 331 10.44 -1.76 43.05
N ASN A 332 10.17 -2.55 44.08
CA ASN A 332 11.08 -2.74 45.23
C ASN A 332 12.47 -3.32 44.88
N ASN A 333 12.59 -3.96 43.72
CA ASN A 333 13.79 -4.61 43.20
C ASN A 333 14.55 -3.76 42.17
N VAL A 334 14.03 -2.58 41.83
CA VAL A 334 14.62 -1.65 40.87
C VAL A 334 15.38 -0.57 41.62
N LYS A 335 16.66 -0.45 41.29
CA LYS A 335 17.59 0.55 41.84
C LYS A 335 17.51 1.86 41.05
N GLU A 336 17.49 1.76 39.72
CA GLU A 336 17.56 2.91 38.84
C GLU A 336 16.84 2.65 37.51
N VAL A 337 16.24 3.69 36.93
CA VAL A 337 15.65 3.66 35.58
C VAL A 337 16.09 4.91 34.81
N ILE A 338 16.95 4.71 33.82
CA ILE A 338 17.63 5.74 33.04
C ILE A 338 17.05 5.74 31.63
N GLU A 339 16.58 6.88 31.13
CA GLU A 339 16.20 7.00 29.71
C GLU A 339 17.46 6.86 28.84
N GLN A 340 17.44 5.94 27.89
CA GLN A 340 18.54 5.75 26.96
C GLN A 340 18.42 6.81 25.87
N VAL A 341 19.43 7.68 25.80
CA VAL A 341 19.54 8.72 24.77
C VAL A 341 20.99 8.72 24.28
N TYR A 342 21.19 8.58 22.97
CA TYR A 342 22.51 8.70 22.39
C TYR A 342 23.01 10.15 22.48
N GLY A 343 24.29 10.32 22.83
CA GLY A 343 24.93 11.64 22.82
C GLY A 343 25.08 12.16 21.38
N PRO A 344 25.18 13.48 21.15
CA PRO A 344 25.28 14.05 19.80
C PRO A 344 26.53 13.59 19.03
N ASP A 345 27.59 13.22 19.74
CA ASP A 345 28.84 12.73 19.15
C ASP A 345 28.94 11.19 19.10
N ASP A 346 27.89 10.47 19.52
CA ASP A 346 27.85 9.00 19.48
C ASP A 346 27.72 8.52 18.03
N ASN A 347 28.77 7.87 17.55
CA ASN A 347 28.88 7.32 16.20
C ASN A 347 28.90 5.78 16.18
N SER A 348 28.51 5.13 17.29
CA SER A 348 28.42 3.68 17.37
C SER A 348 27.47 3.12 16.30
N GLU A 349 27.78 1.94 15.78
CA GLU A 349 27.03 1.33 14.67
C GLU A 349 25.53 1.20 14.96
N MET A 350 25.16 0.99 16.22
CA MET A 350 23.76 0.89 16.67
C MET A 350 23.05 2.24 16.78
N ALA A 351 23.78 3.34 16.89
CA ALA A 351 23.23 4.68 17.06
C ALA A 351 23.06 5.40 15.70
N GLN A 352 23.88 5.09 14.70
CA GLN A 352 23.94 5.85 13.44
C GLN A 352 22.60 5.97 12.73
N ALA A 353 22.34 7.17 12.17
CA ALA A 353 21.16 7.46 11.38
C ALA A 353 21.51 7.85 9.94
N PHE A 354 20.54 7.65 9.05
CA PHE A 354 20.52 8.17 7.69
C PHE A 354 20.86 9.67 7.68
N PRO A 355 21.75 10.15 6.78
CA PRO A 355 22.26 9.47 5.60
C PRO A 355 23.61 8.75 5.76
N PHE A 356 24.10 8.54 6.98
CA PHE A 356 25.40 7.90 7.24
C PHE A 356 26.58 8.67 6.58
N TYR A 357 26.73 9.94 6.97
CA TYR A 357 27.79 10.79 6.44
C TYR A 357 29.19 10.18 6.62
N LYS A 358 30.04 10.38 5.60
CA LYS A 358 31.43 9.92 5.59
C LYS A 358 32.45 11.04 5.81
N ASP A 359 31.98 12.28 5.96
CA ASP A 359 32.82 13.48 6.10
C ASP A 359 33.13 13.86 7.56
N GLY A 360 32.77 12.98 8.51
CA GLY A 360 32.92 13.22 9.95
C GLY A 360 31.69 13.82 10.63
N THR A 361 30.64 14.18 9.88
CA THR A 361 29.36 14.58 10.47
C THR A 361 28.71 13.37 11.16
N VAL A 362 28.40 13.50 12.45
CA VAL A 362 27.75 12.43 13.23
C VAL A 362 26.26 12.72 13.35
N TRP A 363 25.45 11.88 12.71
CA TRP A 363 24.00 11.82 12.94
C TRP A 363 23.66 10.46 13.53
N ASN A 364 22.84 10.47 14.57
CA ASN A 364 22.32 9.27 15.22
C ASN A 364 20.81 9.37 15.43
N TYR A 365 20.19 8.27 15.88
CA TYR A 365 18.74 8.15 16.02
C TYR A 365 18.09 9.23 16.90
N ASP A 366 18.87 9.82 17.81
CA ASP A 366 18.43 10.82 18.79
C ASP A 366 18.96 12.24 18.52
N ASN A 367 19.85 12.41 17.54
CA ASN A 367 20.45 13.70 17.19
C ASN A 367 20.74 13.75 15.68
N PHE A 368 19.94 14.54 14.96
CA PHE A 368 20.12 14.76 13.53
C PHE A 368 19.45 16.04 13.05
N GLY A 369 19.81 16.47 11.84
CA GLY A 369 19.27 17.68 11.22
C GLY A 369 19.91 18.98 11.75
N PRO A 370 19.34 20.15 11.40
CA PRO A 370 18.13 20.32 10.63
C PRO A 370 18.26 19.90 9.15
N PHE A 371 17.18 19.42 8.54
CA PHE A 371 17.10 19.28 7.08
C PHE A 371 15.67 19.45 6.57
N THR A 372 15.52 19.79 5.28
CA THR A 372 14.20 19.94 4.63
C THR A 372 13.76 18.63 3.98
N ILE A 373 12.53 18.19 4.24
CA ILE A 373 11.93 17.05 3.54
C ILE A 373 11.60 17.47 2.11
N PRO A 374 12.01 16.70 1.08
CA PRO A 374 11.74 17.10 -0.29
C PRO A 374 10.24 17.25 -0.60
N LYS A 375 9.94 18.28 -1.38
CA LYS A 375 8.59 18.58 -1.86
C LYS A 375 8.62 18.67 -3.37
N LYS A 376 7.55 18.25 -4.02
CA LYS A 376 7.42 18.39 -5.47
C LYS A 376 7.60 19.85 -5.90
N GLY A 377 8.50 20.07 -6.85
CA GLY A 377 8.87 21.40 -7.36
C GLY A 377 9.87 22.17 -6.48
N TRP A 378 10.25 21.66 -5.32
CA TRP A 378 11.33 22.25 -4.51
C TRP A 378 12.68 21.93 -5.14
N THR A 379 13.58 22.92 -5.11
CA THR A 379 14.93 22.79 -5.67
C THR A 379 15.96 22.87 -4.56
N VAL A 380 16.89 21.92 -4.54
CA VAL A 380 17.99 21.86 -3.59
C VAL A 380 19.32 22.01 -4.32
N LYS A 381 20.27 22.72 -3.71
CA LYS A 381 21.66 22.73 -4.18
C LYS A 381 22.31 21.38 -3.89
N LEU A 382 23.15 20.87 -4.78
CA LEU A 382 23.91 19.63 -4.60
C LEU A 382 25.35 19.97 -4.21
N ASP A 383 25.68 19.76 -2.95
CA ASP A 383 27.03 19.90 -2.40
C ASP A 383 27.36 18.74 -1.44
N SER A 384 28.53 18.77 -0.82
CA SER A 384 28.99 17.68 0.05
C SER A 384 28.09 17.41 1.25
N LYS A 385 27.27 18.38 1.67
CA LYS A 385 26.35 18.24 2.80
C LYS A 385 24.96 17.80 2.36
N THR A 386 24.44 18.32 1.25
CA THR A 386 23.09 18.00 0.79
C THR A 386 23.02 16.75 -0.06
N LEU A 387 24.06 16.46 -0.85
CA LEU A 387 24.06 15.33 -1.78
C LEU A 387 23.88 13.98 -1.05
N PRO A 388 24.61 13.66 0.03
CA PRO A 388 24.41 12.40 0.75
C PRO A 388 22.98 12.21 1.25
N LEU A 389 22.33 13.31 1.66
CA LEU A 389 20.96 13.29 2.13
C LEU A 389 19.95 13.02 1.02
N TYR A 390 20.14 13.58 -0.18
CA TYR A 390 19.13 13.55 -1.24
C TYR A 390 19.43 12.56 -2.38
N ILE A 391 20.65 12.00 -2.45
CA ILE A 391 21.09 11.16 -3.56
C ILE A 391 20.14 9.98 -3.82
N ARG A 392 19.67 9.30 -2.77
CA ARG A 392 18.74 8.17 -2.93
C ARG A 392 17.41 8.60 -3.54
N ALA A 393 16.90 9.76 -3.15
CA ALA A 393 15.66 10.28 -3.72
C ALA A 393 15.82 10.63 -5.20
N ILE A 394 16.96 11.20 -5.56
CA ILE A 394 17.29 11.58 -6.93
C ILE A 394 17.48 10.34 -7.81
N THR A 395 18.26 9.35 -7.35
CA THR A 395 18.70 8.23 -8.20
C THR A 395 17.76 7.03 -8.15
N VAL A 396 17.38 6.58 -6.94
CA VAL A 396 16.59 5.34 -6.77
C VAL A 396 15.10 5.60 -6.94
N TYR A 397 14.59 6.71 -6.40
CA TYR A 397 13.15 6.98 -6.40
C TYR A 397 12.69 7.74 -7.65
N GLU A 398 13.45 8.74 -8.11
CA GLU A 398 13.12 9.49 -9.33
C GLU A 398 13.85 9.01 -10.59
N GLY A 399 14.74 8.02 -10.46
CA GLY A 399 15.31 7.28 -11.60
C GLY A 399 16.37 8.05 -12.39
N ASN A 400 17.04 9.04 -11.78
CA ASN A 400 18.10 9.80 -12.45
C ASN A 400 19.46 9.10 -12.32
N THR A 401 20.33 9.30 -13.30
CA THR A 401 21.75 8.93 -13.18
C THR A 401 22.56 10.08 -12.61
N LEU A 402 23.56 9.75 -11.80
CA LEU A 402 24.44 10.72 -11.16
C LEU A 402 25.89 10.23 -11.26
N GLU A 403 26.75 11.10 -11.78
CA GLU A 403 28.18 10.82 -12.01
C GLU A 403 29.01 11.99 -11.49
N GLU A 404 30.00 11.71 -10.65
CA GLU A 404 30.97 12.70 -10.23
C GLU A 404 32.20 12.65 -11.16
N ARG A 405 32.55 13.79 -11.75
CA ARG A 405 33.69 13.96 -12.66
C ARG A 405 34.62 15.03 -12.10
N ALA A 406 35.84 15.13 -12.65
CA ALA A 406 36.85 16.08 -12.17
C ALA A 406 36.40 17.56 -12.23
N ASP A 407 35.48 17.89 -13.14
CA ASP A 407 34.93 19.22 -13.37
C ASP A 407 33.57 19.46 -12.70
N GLY A 408 32.99 18.45 -12.05
CA GLY A 408 31.77 18.60 -11.26
C GLY A 408 30.81 17.41 -11.34
N LEU A 409 29.59 17.64 -10.85
CA LEU A 409 28.54 16.64 -10.75
C LEU A 409 27.66 16.64 -12.01
N TYR A 410 27.43 15.46 -12.58
CA TYR A 410 26.62 15.28 -13.77
C TYR A 410 25.33 14.51 -13.44
N LEU A 411 24.19 15.13 -13.72
CA LEU A 411 22.87 14.53 -13.59
C LEU A 411 22.32 14.21 -14.99
N ASN A 412 22.02 12.94 -15.27
CA ASN A 412 21.58 12.47 -16.59
C ASN A 412 22.51 12.93 -17.73
N GLY A 413 23.82 12.94 -17.47
CA GLY A 413 24.86 13.35 -18.42
C GLY A 413 25.03 14.86 -18.60
N LYS A 414 24.35 15.70 -17.80
CA LYS A 414 24.51 17.16 -17.82
C LYS A 414 25.11 17.67 -16.52
N LEU A 415 26.05 18.61 -16.60
CA LEU A 415 26.60 19.29 -15.43
C LEU A 415 25.46 19.96 -14.66
N ALA A 416 25.36 19.68 -13.36
CA ALA A 416 24.30 20.13 -12.48
C ALA A 416 24.83 20.43 -11.08
N ASP A 417 24.44 21.58 -10.53
CA ASP A 417 24.75 22.01 -9.16
C ASP A 417 23.50 21.99 -8.25
N SER A 418 22.37 21.54 -8.78
CA SER A 418 21.07 21.58 -8.14
C SER A 418 20.12 20.52 -8.71
N TYR A 419 19.06 20.21 -7.96
CA TYR A 419 18.01 19.27 -8.36
C TYR A 419 16.63 19.75 -7.95
N THR A 420 15.65 19.64 -8.86
CA THR A 420 14.22 19.90 -8.60
C THR A 420 13.46 18.58 -8.48
N PHE A 421 12.81 18.35 -7.34
CA PHE A 421 12.08 17.11 -7.07
C PHE A 421 10.76 17.01 -7.84
N ASN A 422 10.44 15.82 -8.33
CA ASN A 422 9.21 15.51 -9.05
C ASN A 422 8.12 14.90 -8.15
N MET A 423 8.49 14.43 -6.97
CA MET A 423 7.61 13.79 -5.99
C MET A 423 7.57 14.53 -4.65
N ASP A 424 6.48 14.34 -3.94
CA ASP A 424 6.37 14.65 -2.52
C ASP A 424 6.96 13.53 -1.67
N TYR A 425 7.61 13.88 -0.56
CA TYR A 425 8.26 12.94 0.35
C TYR A 425 7.81 13.13 1.79
N TYR A 426 7.96 12.06 2.57
CA TYR A 426 7.49 11.98 3.95
C TYR A 426 8.57 11.41 4.87
N TRP A 427 8.51 11.82 6.14
CA TRP A 427 9.32 11.26 7.21
C TRP A 427 8.44 10.42 8.13
N MET A 428 8.72 9.12 8.16
CA MET A 428 7.90 8.11 8.82
C MET A 428 8.65 7.60 10.05
N MET A 429 8.01 7.60 11.23
CA MET A 429 8.61 7.11 12.48
C MET A 429 7.69 6.14 13.21
N GLY A 430 8.29 5.17 13.90
CA GLY A 430 7.56 4.26 14.79
C GLY A 430 7.18 4.95 16.08
N ASP A 431 6.07 4.51 16.69
CA ASP A 431 5.70 4.94 18.03
C ASP A 431 6.62 4.30 19.10
N ASN A 432 7.15 3.11 18.79
CA ASN A 432 8.20 2.47 19.57
C ASN A 432 9.58 2.97 19.13
N ARG A 433 9.97 4.12 19.67
CA ARG A 433 11.02 5.00 19.12
C ARG A 433 12.39 4.35 19.04
N HIS A 434 12.77 3.55 20.02
CA HIS A 434 14.08 2.90 20.02
C HIS A 434 14.04 1.45 19.51
N ASN A 435 12.84 0.90 19.25
CA ASN A 435 12.65 -0.41 18.64
C ASN A 435 11.86 -0.31 17.32
N SER A 436 12.28 0.63 16.48
CA SER A 436 11.66 0.88 15.18
C SER A 436 12.73 1.18 14.14
N LEU A 437 12.85 0.28 13.15
CA LEU A 437 13.48 0.61 11.88
C LEU A 437 12.50 1.51 11.12
N ASP A 438 12.89 2.77 10.90
CA ASP A 438 12.06 3.79 10.25
C ASP A 438 12.87 4.80 9.43
N SER A 439 12.33 5.98 9.10
CA SER A 439 13.03 6.97 8.27
C SER A 439 14.38 7.41 8.87
N ARG A 440 14.61 7.25 10.17
CA ARG A 440 15.94 7.45 10.76
C ARG A 440 16.98 6.45 10.26
N GLY A 441 16.56 5.24 9.89
CA GLY A 441 17.43 4.21 9.33
C GLY A 441 17.58 4.26 7.81
N TRP A 442 16.51 4.58 7.07
CA TRP A 442 16.50 4.48 5.59
C TRP A 442 16.20 5.78 4.84
N GLY A 443 15.87 6.86 5.55
CA GLY A 443 15.53 8.16 4.96
C GLY A 443 14.09 8.30 4.47
N PHE A 444 13.93 9.03 3.38
CA PHE A 444 12.61 9.49 2.91
C PHE A 444 11.72 8.39 2.33
N VAL A 445 10.41 8.54 2.53
CA VAL A 445 9.37 7.74 1.87
C VAL A 445 8.70 8.58 0.79
N PRO A 446 8.78 8.24 -0.51
CA PRO A 446 8.12 9.01 -1.57
C PRO A 446 6.61 8.76 -1.63
N GLU A 447 5.88 9.70 -2.24
CA GLU A 447 4.42 9.62 -2.41
C GLU A 447 3.95 8.38 -3.18
N ASP A 448 4.78 7.83 -4.06
CA ASP A 448 4.45 6.63 -4.83
C ASP A 448 4.53 5.35 -3.99
N HIS A 449 5.16 5.38 -2.80
CA HIS A 449 5.20 4.25 -1.87
C HIS A 449 3.96 4.18 -0.98
N ILE A 450 3.21 5.27 -0.84
CA ILE A 450 2.07 5.34 0.08
C ILE A 450 0.95 4.39 -0.39
N VAL A 451 0.58 3.44 0.46
CA VAL A 451 -0.49 2.47 0.17
C VAL A 451 -1.85 3.03 0.60
N GLY A 452 -1.97 3.48 1.83
CA GLY A 452 -3.23 3.97 2.39
C GLY A 452 -3.15 4.31 3.87
N LYS A 453 -4.28 4.77 4.42
CA LYS A 453 -4.43 5.10 5.85
C LYS A 453 -4.83 3.86 6.64
N ALA A 454 -4.13 3.55 7.72
CA ALA A 454 -4.64 2.57 8.69
C ALA A 454 -5.83 3.21 9.43
N VAL A 455 -7.02 2.64 9.30
CA VAL A 455 -8.25 3.27 9.82
C VAL A 455 -8.82 2.58 11.06
N LEU A 456 -8.71 1.26 11.14
CA LEU A 456 -9.39 0.49 12.18
C LEU A 456 -8.70 -0.87 12.40
N THR A 457 -8.64 -1.32 13.65
CA THR A 457 -8.27 -2.71 14.01
C THR A 457 -9.52 -3.58 14.00
N PHE A 458 -9.68 -4.46 13.02
CA PHE A 458 -10.90 -5.27 12.88
C PHE A 458 -10.83 -6.62 13.61
N MET A 459 -9.62 -7.07 13.92
CA MET A 459 -9.36 -8.25 14.75
C MET A 459 -8.05 -8.03 15.50
N SER A 460 -7.89 -8.65 16.65
CA SER A 460 -6.63 -8.60 17.40
C SER A 460 -6.43 -9.90 18.16
N TYR A 461 -5.27 -10.51 17.94
CA TYR A 461 -4.91 -11.80 18.50
C TYR A 461 -3.69 -11.68 19.40
N ASP A 462 -3.69 -12.45 20.48
CA ASP A 462 -2.59 -12.65 21.40
C ASP A 462 -2.06 -14.07 21.25
N GLU A 463 -0.80 -14.19 20.83
CA GLU A 463 -0.20 -15.51 20.61
C GLU A 463 -0.08 -16.31 21.91
N ASP A 464 0.15 -15.61 23.03
CA ASP A 464 0.32 -16.17 24.38
C ASP A 464 -0.99 -16.51 25.09
N GLY A 465 -2.14 -16.10 24.56
CA GLY A 465 -3.44 -16.39 25.18
C GLY A 465 -3.86 -17.86 25.06
N THR A 466 -4.99 -18.23 25.67
CA THR A 466 -5.61 -19.56 25.52
C THR A 466 -7.05 -19.46 25.00
N PHE A 467 -7.34 -20.12 23.87
CA PHE A 467 -8.66 -20.14 23.22
C PHE A 467 -9.26 -18.73 23.04
N LEU A 468 -10.39 -18.41 23.68
CA LEU A 468 -11.05 -17.09 23.58
C LEU A 468 -10.26 -15.95 24.25
N SER A 469 -9.34 -16.24 25.17
CA SER A 469 -8.46 -15.22 25.75
C SER A 469 -7.36 -14.77 24.79
N LYS A 470 -7.18 -15.48 23.67
CA LYS A 470 -6.34 -15.02 22.55
C LYS A 470 -6.96 -13.83 21.83
N ILE A 471 -8.26 -13.60 21.94
CA ILE A 471 -8.90 -12.46 21.28
C ILE A 471 -8.83 -11.24 22.21
N ARG A 472 -8.19 -10.16 21.75
CA ARG A 472 -8.11 -8.89 22.48
C ARG A 472 -9.37 -8.07 22.18
N TRP A 473 -10.48 -8.40 22.85
CA TRP A 473 -11.81 -7.83 22.60
C TRP A 473 -11.86 -6.29 22.66
N ASN A 474 -11.08 -5.68 23.55
CA ASN A 474 -10.97 -4.22 23.70
C ASN A 474 -10.27 -3.51 22.52
N ARG A 475 -9.70 -4.26 21.56
CA ARG A 475 -9.06 -3.72 20.36
C ARG A 475 -9.89 -3.91 19.09
N ILE A 476 -10.91 -4.74 19.12
CA ILE A 476 -11.78 -4.97 17.96
C ILE A 476 -12.60 -3.71 17.69
N PHE A 477 -12.65 -3.30 16.42
CA PHE A 477 -13.25 -2.07 15.94
C PHE A 477 -12.70 -0.78 16.55
N ARG A 478 -11.48 -0.83 17.12
CA ARG A 478 -10.79 0.36 17.62
C ARG A 478 -10.30 1.19 16.44
N GLY A 479 -10.67 2.47 16.41
CA GLY A 479 -10.14 3.44 15.46
C GLY A 479 -8.65 3.69 15.69
N ILE A 480 -7.91 3.87 14.60
CA ILE A 480 -6.46 4.12 14.64
C ILE A 480 -6.24 5.63 14.49
N ASN A 481 -5.64 6.25 15.51
CA ASN A 481 -5.32 7.67 15.56
C ASN A 481 -3.83 7.91 15.79
#